data_AF-A0A952IBW1-F1
#
_entry.id   AF-A0A952IBW1-F1
#
_cell.length_a   1.000
_cell.length_b   1.000
_cell.length_c   1.000
_cell.angle_alpha   90.00
_cell.angle_beta   90.00
_cell.angle_gamma   90.00
#
_symmetry.space_group_name_H-M   'P 1'
#
loop_
_entity.id
_entity.type
_entity.pdbx_description
1 polymer ?
#
loop_
_entity_poly.entity_id
_entity_poly.type
_entity_poly.pdbx_seq_one_letter_code
_entity_poly.pdbx_strand_id
1 'polypeptide(L)'
;MRFFWISLLASFFFQIAHGQNQVNKFYSQDFDGIFAEGKVQDTLGFMLAPEEKLNTELVNKIKFELSTLISLLKEKKGNYKSDMYYLNKVSKTLFSKYFKTYEPLSTFGETMTAGKYDCLTGTLLFAYVLEHLGYKYKIHETNYHIYLTIKTDKRLILIESTDPYYGFIVNKGTVKSRMAQYQKDSQQLENKEEVYQPKFKINNTIAIEKLMALQYYNKAIKFYNERNFEKAATNVQKSMVVYDCERNKELLSMIVQNQ
;
A
#
# COMPACT_ATOMS: atom_id res chain seq x y z
N MET A 1 -83.08 24.51 -9.27
CA MET A 1 -82.65 24.51 -7.84
C MET A 1 -81.14 24.27 -7.83
N ARG A 2 -80.32 25.30 -7.60
CA ARG A 2 -79.62 25.60 -6.32
C ARG A 2 -78.71 24.43 -5.89
N PHE A 3 -77.38 24.48 -5.74
CA PHE A 3 -76.38 25.49 -5.31
C PHE A 3 -75.03 25.18 -6.04
N PHE A 4 -74.16 26.09 -6.50
CA PHE A 4 -73.35 27.18 -5.92
C PHE A 4 -72.14 26.79 -5.03
N TRP A 5 -70.92 26.95 -5.61
CA TRP A 5 -69.60 27.36 -5.06
C TRP A 5 -68.79 26.30 -4.26
N ILE A 6 -67.46 26.16 -4.39
CA ILE A 6 -66.37 27.13 -4.26
C ILE A 6 -65.12 26.68 -5.06
N SER A 7 -64.44 27.66 -5.65
CA SER A 7 -63.08 27.65 -6.24
C SER A 7 -61.96 27.41 -5.22
N LEU A 8 -60.87 26.72 -5.59
CA LEU A 8 -59.52 27.22 -5.28
C LEU A 8 -58.45 26.64 -6.22
N LEU A 9 -57.85 27.54 -7.00
CA LEU A 9 -56.54 27.39 -7.61
C LEU A 9 -55.47 27.24 -6.51
N ALA A 10 -54.57 26.28 -6.67
CA ALA A 10 -53.20 26.38 -6.16
C ALA A 10 -52.28 25.43 -6.94
N SER A 11 -51.85 25.91 -8.10
CA SER A 11 -50.58 25.50 -8.70
C SER A 11 -49.47 25.90 -7.74
N PHE A 12 -48.88 24.96 -7.00
CA PHE A 12 -47.67 25.23 -6.24
C PHE A 12 -46.74 24.01 -6.24
N PHE A 13 -45.66 24.17 -6.99
CA PHE A 13 -44.34 23.56 -6.82
C PHE A 13 -44.31 22.13 -6.26
N PHE A 14 -44.09 21.16 -7.15
CA PHE A 14 -43.33 19.97 -6.79
C PHE A 14 -41.94 20.45 -6.37
N GLN A 15 -41.76 20.67 -5.07
CA GLN A 15 -40.46 20.87 -4.47
C GLN A 15 -39.68 19.58 -4.72
N ILE A 16 -38.71 19.69 -5.62
CA ILE A 16 -37.59 18.78 -5.71
C ILE A 16 -36.95 18.79 -4.33
N ALA A 17 -37.29 17.80 -3.50
CA ALA A 17 -36.46 17.43 -2.37
C ALA A 17 -35.20 16.79 -2.98
N HIS A 18 -34.25 17.64 -3.39
CA HIS A 18 -32.83 17.31 -3.37
C HIS A 18 -32.43 17.14 -1.89
N GLY A 19 -32.94 16.06 -1.28
CA GLY A 19 -32.30 15.48 -0.13
C GLY A 19 -30.95 14.99 -0.63
N GLN A 20 -29.88 15.67 -0.20
CA GLN A 20 -28.52 15.21 -0.31
C GLN A 20 -28.40 13.85 0.39
N ASN A 21 -28.80 12.78 -0.30
CA ASN A 21 -28.26 11.47 -0.06
C ASN A 21 -26.85 11.48 -0.66
N GLN A 22 -25.91 12.14 0.03
CA GLN A 22 -24.52 11.69 0.01
C GLN A 22 -24.50 10.33 0.71
N VAL A 23 -24.95 9.32 -0.01
CA VAL A 23 -24.61 7.93 0.31
C VAL A 23 -23.10 7.93 0.36
N ASN A 24 -22.55 7.69 1.55
CA ASN A 24 -21.14 7.32 1.75
C ASN A 24 -20.87 6.11 0.84
N LYS A 25 -20.56 6.36 -0.43
CA LYS A 25 -20.09 5.34 -1.35
C LYS A 25 -18.69 5.01 -0.84
N PHE A 26 -18.58 3.86 -0.17
CA PHE A 26 -17.30 3.23 0.08
C PHE A 26 -16.51 3.22 -1.23
N TYR A 27 -15.23 3.54 -1.13
CA TYR A 27 -14.30 3.51 -2.23
C TYR A 27 -14.04 2.04 -2.58
N SER A 28 -14.95 1.44 -3.33
CA SER A 28 -14.63 0.26 -4.12
C SER A 28 -14.18 0.77 -5.48
N GLN A 29 -12.88 1.02 -5.64
CA GLN A 29 -12.40 1.07 -7.01
C GLN A 29 -12.48 -0.33 -7.58
N ASP A 30 -13.16 -0.42 -8.72
CA ASP A 30 -13.19 -1.62 -9.54
C ASP A 30 -11.75 -1.99 -9.90
N PHE A 31 -11.33 -3.20 -9.52
CA PHE A 31 -9.98 -3.67 -9.75
C PHE A 31 -9.66 -3.62 -11.26
N ASP A 32 -10.64 -3.94 -12.09
CA ASP A 32 -10.51 -3.95 -13.55
C ASP A 32 -10.37 -2.53 -14.12
N GLY A 33 -10.93 -1.52 -13.45
CA GLY A 33 -10.76 -0.11 -13.81
C GLY A 33 -9.38 0.45 -13.46
N ILE A 34 -8.76 -0.04 -12.38
CA ILE A 34 -7.42 0.41 -11.96
C ILE A 34 -6.32 -0.40 -12.65
N PHE A 35 -6.58 -1.66 -12.94
CA PHE A 35 -5.67 -2.57 -13.64
C PHE A 35 -6.32 -3.03 -14.94
N ALA A 36 -6.01 -2.31 -16.02
CA ALA A 36 -6.53 -2.57 -17.35
C ALA A 36 -5.39 -2.83 -18.32
N GLU A 37 -5.59 -3.74 -19.27
CA GLU A 37 -4.62 -4.06 -20.33
C GLU A 37 -3.23 -4.50 -19.79
N GLY A 38 -3.23 -5.15 -18.62
CA GLY A 38 -1.99 -5.60 -17.96
C GLY A 38 -1.17 -4.48 -17.33
N LYS A 39 -1.75 -3.29 -17.12
CA LYS A 39 -1.07 -2.11 -16.56
C LYS A 39 -1.90 -1.42 -15.50
N VAL A 40 -1.21 -0.84 -14.51
CA VAL A 40 -1.82 0.03 -13.49
C VAL A 40 -2.08 1.41 -14.11
N GLN A 41 -3.34 1.86 -14.05
CA GLN A 41 -3.81 3.12 -14.63
C GLN A 41 -3.79 4.28 -13.62
N ASP A 42 -4.06 4.00 -12.34
CA ASP A 42 -3.98 4.95 -11.22
C ASP A 42 -3.16 4.31 -10.10
N THR A 43 -1.85 4.61 -10.04
CA THR A 43 -0.95 4.01 -9.05
C THR A 43 -1.43 4.23 -7.62
N LEU A 44 -1.77 5.47 -7.26
CA LEU A 44 -2.21 5.77 -5.89
C LEU A 44 -3.60 5.20 -5.61
N GLY A 45 -4.48 5.17 -6.62
CA GLY A 45 -5.76 4.47 -6.54
C GLY A 45 -5.58 2.99 -6.23
N PHE A 46 -4.67 2.31 -6.94
CA PHE A 46 -4.34 0.90 -6.73
C PHE A 46 -3.74 0.65 -5.34
N MET A 47 -2.90 1.56 -4.84
CA MET A 47 -2.36 1.47 -3.48
C MET A 47 -3.47 1.54 -2.42
N LEU A 48 -4.51 2.35 -2.64
CA LEU A 48 -5.60 2.59 -1.68
C LEU A 48 -6.74 1.56 -1.78
N ALA A 49 -6.91 0.93 -2.94
CA ALA A 49 -8.03 0.03 -3.23
C ALA A 49 -8.20 -1.19 -2.29
N PRO A 50 -7.15 -1.74 -1.64
CA PRO A 50 -7.33 -2.80 -0.65
C PRO A 50 -8.10 -2.36 0.61
N GLU A 51 -8.17 -1.07 0.94
CA GLU A 51 -8.84 -0.57 2.15
C GLU A 51 -10.34 -0.35 1.93
N GLU A 52 -11.18 -1.12 2.64
CA GLU A 52 -12.63 -1.12 2.47
C GLU A 52 -13.31 0.10 3.12
N LYS A 53 -12.67 0.72 4.12
CA LYS A 53 -13.26 1.82 4.90
C LYS A 53 -13.02 3.20 4.30
N LEU A 54 -12.25 3.31 3.22
CA LEU A 54 -12.05 4.59 2.55
C LEU A 54 -13.34 5.01 1.84
N ASN A 55 -13.64 6.30 1.86
CA ASN A 55 -14.64 6.92 1.00
C ASN A 55 -13.94 7.90 0.03
N THR A 56 -14.66 8.40 -0.96
CA THR A 56 -14.10 9.32 -1.97
C THR A 56 -13.46 10.57 -1.36
N GLU A 57 -14.04 11.11 -0.30
CA GLU A 57 -13.51 12.29 0.39
C GLU A 57 -12.14 12.00 1.01
N LEU A 58 -12.01 10.91 1.75
CA LEU A 58 -10.74 10.49 2.36
C LEU A 58 -9.69 10.20 1.31
N VAL A 59 -10.05 9.54 0.20
CA VAL A 59 -9.12 9.31 -0.91
C VAL A 59 -8.61 10.62 -1.50
N ASN A 60 -9.50 11.57 -1.78
CA ASN A 60 -9.11 12.88 -2.31
C ASN A 60 -8.22 13.65 -1.33
N LYS A 61 -8.52 13.57 -0.02
CA LYS A 61 -7.68 14.14 1.02
C LYS A 61 -6.29 13.52 1.03
N ILE A 62 -6.18 12.19 0.98
CA ILE A 62 -4.89 11.48 0.93
C ILE A 62 -4.10 11.90 -0.32
N LYS A 63 -4.76 11.92 -1.50
CA LYS A 63 -4.15 12.35 -2.77
C LYS A 63 -3.58 13.76 -2.66
N PHE A 64 -4.35 14.69 -2.09
CA PHE A 64 -3.94 16.08 -1.89
C PHE A 64 -2.78 16.22 -0.88
N GLU A 65 -2.86 15.55 0.26
CA GLU A 65 -1.82 15.64 1.29
C GLU A 65 -0.47 15.07 0.81
N LEU A 66 -0.52 13.95 0.08
CA LEU A 66 0.68 13.30 -0.44
C LEU A 66 1.30 14.11 -1.59
N SER A 67 0.49 14.65 -2.51
CA SER A 67 0.99 15.52 -3.58
C SER A 67 1.59 16.81 -3.03
N THR A 68 0.96 17.42 -2.02
CA THR A 68 1.50 18.59 -1.31
C THR A 68 2.84 18.28 -0.66
N LEU A 69 2.93 17.15 0.08
CA LEU A 69 4.18 16.73 0.69
C LEU A 69 5.29 16.52 -0.36
N ILE A 70 4.99 15.81 -1.44
CA ILE A 70 5.95 15.54 -2.50
C ILE A 70 6.45 16.84 -3.14
N SER A 71 5.55 17.79 -3.43
CA SER A 71 5.92 19.11 -3.95
C SER A 71 6.86 19.87 -3.02
N LEU A 72 6.55 19.89 -1.71
CA LEU A 72 7.41 20.50 -0.70
C LEU A 72 8.78 19.82 -0.60
N LEU A 73 8.82 18.49 -0.69
CA LEU A 73 10.08 17.74 -0.70
C LEU A 73 10.89 18.01 -1.98
N LYS A 74 10.24 18.12 -3.14
CA LYS A 74 10.89 18.47 -4.42
C LYS A 74 11.53 19.85 -4.35
N GLU A 75 10.78 20.86 -3.91
CA GLU A 75 11.28 22.23 -3.77
C GLU A 75 12.51 22.27 -2.86
N LYS A 76 12.45 21.58 -1.72
CA LYS A 76 13.56 21.52 -0.76
C LYS A 76 14.78 20.77 -1.27
N LYS A 77 14.69 19.98 -2.36
CA LYS A 77 15.82 19.19 -2.88
C LYS A 77 17.03 20.06 -3.20
N GLY A 78 16.82 21.23 -3.80
CA GLY A 78 17.89 22.18 -4.16
C GLY A 78 18.67 22.73 -2.95
N ASN A 79 18.11 22.66 -1.75
CA ASN A 79 18.75 23.16 -0.53
C ASN A 79 19.82 22.19 0.01
N TYR A 80 19.96 21.00 -0.57
CA TYR A 80 20.88 19.97 -0.11
C TYR A 80 21.99 19.72 -1.13
N LYS A 81 23.25 19.84 -0.70
CA LYS A 81 24.43 19.52 -1.53
C LYS A 81 24.69 18.02 -1.69
N SER A 82 23.88 17.17 -1.07
CA SER A 82 24.11 15.72 -1.01
C SER A 82 22.79 14.98 -0.93
N ASP A 83 22.58 14.07 -1.88
CA ASP A 83 21.45 13.14 -1.89
C ASP A 83 21.34 12.37 -0.57
N MET A 84 22.46 12.04 0.07
CA MET A 84 22.45 11.35 1.35
C MET A 84 21.74 12.17 2.44
N TYR A 85 22.07 13.46 2.57
CA TYR A 85 21.44 14.32 3.58
C TYR A 85 19.98 14.60 3.23
N TYR A 86 19.69 14.80 1.94
CA TYR A 86 18.34 15.00 1.46
C TYR A 86 17.44 13.77 1.70
N LEU A 87 17.88 12.58 1.27
CA LEU A 87 17.14 11.33 1.43
C LEU A 87 16.98 10.94 2.92
N ASN A 88 17.96 11.26 3.78
CA ASN A 88 17.80 11.12 5.22
C ASN A 88 16.67 12.04 5.74
N LYS A 89 16.61 13.29 5.26
CA LYS A 89 15.52 14.20 5.63
C LYS A 89 14.17 13.69 5.14
N VAL A 90 14.07 13.21 3.90
CA VAL A 90 12.86 12.58 3.35
C VAL A 90 12.44 11.42 4.25
N SER A 91 13.37 10.51 4.57
CA SER A 91 13.08 9.34 5.41
C SER A 91 12.55 9.74 6.78
N LYS A 92 13.22 10.66 7.47
CA LYS A 92 12.76 11.19 8.77
C LYS A 92 11.37 11.83 8.68
N THR A 93 11.10 12.55 7.59
CA THR A 93 9.78 13.13 7.35
C THR A 93 8.71 12.06 7.21
N LEU A 94 8.95 11.00 6.41
CA LEU A 94 7.99 9.91 6.25
C LEU A 94 7.77 9.15 7.56
N PHE A 95 8.84 8.76 8.27
CA PHE A 95 8.74 8.14 9.59
C PHE A 95 7.91 8.97 10.57
N SER A 96 8.25 10.26 10.70
CA SER A 96 7.57 11.16 11.63
C SER A 96 6.10 11.38 11.28
N LYS A 97 5.72 11.36 9.99
CA LYS A 97 4.38 11.74 9.54
C LYS A 97 3.43 10.54 9.45
N TYR A 98 3.87 9.41 8.90
CA TYR A 98 2.99 8.30 8.52
C TYR A 98 3.24 7.00 9.29
N PHE A 99 4.39 6.82 9.93
CA PHE A 99 4.74 5.53 10.56
C PHE A 99 4.64 5.63 12.08
N LYS A 100 3.42 5.43 12.60
CA LYS A 100 3.10 5.61 14.03
C LYS A 100 3.15 4.29 14.78
N THR A 101 2.46 3.29 14.28
CA THR A 101 2.31 1.99 14.94
C THR A 101 2.61 0.87 13.96
N TYR A 102 3.56 0.01 14.29
CA TYR A 102 3.81 -1.18 13.51
C TYR A 102 2.68 -2.19 13.74
N GLU A 103 1.97 -2.56 12.67
CA GLU A 103 0.85 -3.50 12.69
C GLU A 103 0.93 -4.40 11.45
N PRO A 104 1.25 -5.69 11.59
CA PRO A 104 1.36 -6.62 10.46
C PRO A 104 0.08 -6.67 9.62
N LEU A 105 0.23 -6.81 8.30
CA LEU A 105 -0.88 -6.90 7.34
C LEU A 105 -1.74 -5.63 7.28
N SER A 106 -1.18 -4.48 7.68
CA SER A 106 -1.81 -3.17 7.47
C SER A 106 -2.04 -2.89 5.98
N THR A 107 -3.10 -2.15 5.64
CA THR A 107 -3.28 -1.62 4.29
C THR A 107 -2.56 -0.27 4.14
N PHE A 108 -2.25 0.13 2.90
CA PHE A 108 -1.73 1.48 2.64
C PHE A 108 -2.75 2.55 3.06
N GLY A 109 -4.06 2.29 2.94
CA GLY A 109 -5.11 3.16 3.45
C GLY A 109 -5.00 3.40 4.96
N GLU A 110 -4.74 2.36 5.75
CA GLU A 110 -4.49 2.47 7.20
C GLU A 110 -3.20 3.24 7.50
N THR A 111 -2.15 3.05 6.69
CA THR A 111 -0.91 3.84 6.80
C THR A 111 -1.17 5.33 6.59
N MET A 112 -2.00 5.68 5.59
CA MET A 112 -2.28 7.08 5.27
C MET A 112 -3.26 7.74 6.26
N THR A 113 -4.17 6.98 6.88
CA THR A 113 -5.25 7.54 7.72
C THR A 113 -4.99 7.41 9.23
N ALA A 114 -4.43 6.30 9.67
CA ALA A 114 -4.21 5.99 11.09
C ALA A 114 -2.72 5.86 11.46
N GLY A 115 -1.84 5.82 10.46
CA GLY A 115 -0.40 5.64 10.67
C GLY A 115 0.00 4.23 11.09
N LYS A 116 -0.90 3.25 10.89
CA LYS A 116 -0.62 1.82 11.04
C LYS A 116 0.12 1.32 9.82
N TYR A 117 1.23 0.63 9.99
CA TYR A 117 2.08 0.24 8.87
C TYR A 117 2.80 -1.07 9.14
N ASP A 118 3.21 -1.74 8.07
CA ASP A 118 4.16 -2.85 8.12
C ASP A 118 5.31 -2.63 7.13
N CYS A 119 6.17 -3.64 6.95
CA CYS A 119 7.28 -3.57 6.01
C CYS A 119 6.83 -3.36 4.56
N LEU A 120 5.65 -3.85 4.19
CA LEU A 120 5.12 -3.75 2.85
C LEU A 120 4.58 -2.33 2.62
N THR A 121 3.66 -1.84 3.45
CA THR A 121 3.06 -0.52 3.24
C THR A 121 4.06 0.61 3.48
N GLY A 122 5.00 0.42 4.40
CA GLY A 122 6.11 1.33 4.63
C GLY A 122 7.02 1.45 3.41
N THR A 123 7.46 0.31 2.86
CA THR A 123 8.26 0.27 1.62
C THR A 123 7.50 0.88 0.45
N LEU A 124 6.20 0.64 0.38
CA LEU A 124 5.34 1.14 -0.69
C LEU A 124 5.23 2.68 -0.67
N LEU A 125 5.11 3.29 0.52
CA LEU A 125 5.14 4.75 0.64
C LEU A 125 6.51 5.34 0.24
N PHE A 126 7.60 4.70 0.67
CA PHE A 126 8.95 5.11 0.27
C PHE A 126 9.14 5.03 -1.24
N ALA A 127 8.79 3.91 -1.86
CA ALA A 127 8.89 3.69 -3.30
C ALA A 127 8.14 4.78 -4.08
N TYR A 128 6.88 5.04 -3.72
CA TYR A 128 6.06 6.08 -4.35
C TYR A 128 6.69 7.47 -4.23
N VAL A 129 7.12 7.87 -3.03
CA VAL A 129 7.75 9.18 -2.84
C VAL A 129 9.07 9.27 -3.62
N LEU A 130 9.92 8.25 -3.58
CA LEU A 130 11.21 8.25 -4.28
C LEU A 130 11.05 8.36 -5.80
N GLU A 131 10.07 7.66 -6.36
CA GLU A 131 9.74 7.73 -7.78
C GLU A 131 9.39 9.15 -8.20
N HIS A 132 8.48 9.79 -7.45
CA HIS A 132 8.11 11.18 -7.73
C HIS A 132 9.27 12.15 -7.53
N LEU A 133 10.20 11.88 -6.60
CA LEU A 133 11.42 12.67 -6.39
C LEU A 133 12.52 12.42 -7.43
N GLY A 134 12.27 11.52 -8.39
CA GLY A 134 13.17 11.20 -9.50
C GLY A 134 14.35 10.30 -9.11
N TYR A 135 14.24 9.53 -8.03
CA TYR A 135 15.27 8.57 -7.62
C TYR A 135 14.98 7.17 -8.16
N LYS A 136 16.01 6.54 -8.71
CA LYS A 136 15.95 5.11 -9.03
C LYS A 136 16.16 4.30 -7.76
N TYR A 137 15.28 3.36 -7.50
CA TYR A 137 15.35 2.45 -6.37
C TYR A 137 15.19 0.99 -6.81
N LYS A 138 15.52 0.08 -5.92
CA LYS A 138 15.21 -1.36 -6.04
C LYS A 138 14.47 -1.79 -4.80
N ILE A 139 13.33 -2.46 -4.97
CA ILE A 139 12.62 -3.14 -3.90
C ILE A 139 13.13 -4.57 -3.86
N HIS A 140 13.55 -5.02 -2.69
CA HIS A 140 14.00 -6.39 -2.45
C HIS A 140 12.93 -7.09 -1.63
N GLU A 141 12.39 -8.16 -2.19
CA GLU A 141 11.42 -9.04 -1.57
C GLU A 141 12.12 -10.32 -1.10
N THR A 142 11.81 -10.75 0.11
CA THR A 142 12.27 -12.01 0.68
C THR A 142 11.13 -12.76 1.38
N ASN A 143 11.39 -13.96 1.92
CA ASN A 143 10.37 -14.77 2.58
C ASN A 143 9.67 -14.04 3.73
N TYR A 144 10.43 -13.28 4.52
CA TYR A 144 9.91 -12.65 5.75
C TYR A 144 10.09 -11.14 5.78
N HIS A 145 10.70 -10.56 4.74
CA HIS A 145 11.09 -9.16 4.78
C HIS A 145 11.06 -8.47 3.42
N ILE A 146 10.81 -7.15 3.44
CA ILE A 146 10.85 -6.29 2.26
C ILE A 146 11.59 -5.01 2.62
N TYR A 147 12.55 -4.61 1.80
CA TYR A 147 13.32 -3.39 1.98
C TYR A 147 13.66 -2.75 0.64
N LEU A 148 14.17 -1.52 0.66
CA LEU A 148 14.53 -0.79 -0.55
C LEU A 148 15.97 -0.28 -0.52
N THR A 149 16.58 -0.20 -1.70
CA THR A 149 17.91 0.37 -1.88
C THR A 149 17.92 1.45 -2.96
N ILE A 150 18.72 2.49 -2.74
CA ILE A 150 18.90 3.62 -3.66
C ILE A 150 20.39 3.72 -3.96
N LYS A 151 20.76 3.67 -5.24
CA LYS A 151 22.14 3.92 -5.67
C LYS A 151 22.27 5.38 -6.08
N THR A 152 23.11 6.13 -5.38
CA THR A 152 23.54 7.47 -5.78
C THR A 152 24.95 7.38 -6.38
N ASP A 153 25.45 8.47 -6.95
CA ASP A 153 26.80 8.52 -7.52
C ASP A 153 27.89 8.17 -6.49
N LYS A 154 27.62 8.43 -5.20
CA LYS A 154 28.60 8.29 -4.12
C LYS A 154 28.46 6.99 -3.33
N ARG A 155 27.27 6.40 -3.24
CA ARG A 155 27.01 5.26 -2.36
C ARG A 155 25.70 4.52 -2.65
N LEU A 156 25.62 3.32 -2.08
CA LEU A 156 24.38 2.59 -1.90
C LEU A 156 23.76 2.98 -0.56
N ILE A 157 22.48 3.29 -0.57
CA ILE A 157 21.66 3.59 0.61
C ILE A 157 20.65 2.46 0.73
N LEU A 158 20.47 1.92 1.93
CA LEU A 158 19.39 0.99 2.27
C LEU A 158 18.38 1.72 3.15
N ILE A 159 17.09 1.49 2.88
CA ILE A 159 16.00 1.97 3.71
C ILE A 159 15.21 0.75 4.22
N GLU A 160 15.18 0.64 5.54
CA GLU A 160 14.36 -0.29 6.31
C GLU A 160 13.13 0.45 6.81
N SER A 161 11.96 0.18 6.23
CA SER A 161 10.75 0.96 6.51
C SER A 161 10.16 0.68 7.90
N THR A 162 10.61 -0.36 8.59
CA THR A 162 10.17 -0.75 9.93
C THR A 162 11.12 -0.33 11.06
N ASP A 163 12.22 0.34 10.74
CA ASP A 163 13.22 0.83 11.70
C ASP A 163 13.32 2.36 11.63
N PRO A 164 12.47 3.11 12.36
CA PRO A 164 12.45 4.58 12.29
C PRO A 164 13.73 5.26 12.78
N TYR A 165 14.54 4.56 13.58
CA TYR A 165 15.74 5.13 14.20
C TYR A 165 17.00 4.82 13.41
N TYR A 166 17.15 3.58 12.93
CA TYR A 166 18.35 3.09 12.27
C TYR A 166 18.10 2.57 10.86
N GLY A 167 16.88 2.73 10.33
CA GLY A 167 16.51 2.19 9.04
C GLY A 167 17.05 2.94 7.83
N PHE A 168 17.60 4.16 8.00
CA PHE A 168 18.32 4.85 6.93
C PHE A 168 19.83 4.54 7.00
N ILE A 169 20.28 3.58 6.21
CA ILE A 169 21.63 3.01 6.31
C ILE A 169 22.48 3.43 5.11
N VAL A 170 23.63 4.04 5.39
CA VAL A 170 24.54 4.60 4.36
C VAL A 170 25.96 4.06 4.43
N ASN A 171 26.33 3.38 5.52
CA ASN A 171 27.64 2.77 5.66
C ASN A 171 27.71 1.51 4.78
N LYS A 172 28.68 1.45 3.86
CA LYS A 172 28.82 0.35 2.89
C LYS A 172 28.93 -1.03 3.57
N GLY A 173 29.68 -1.13 4.66
CA GLY A 173 29.82 -2.37 5.42
C GLY A 173 28.50 -2.81 6.05
N THR A 174 27.80 -1.87 6.69
CA THR A 174 26.49 -2.12 7.31
C THR A 174 25.41 -2.47 6.30
N VAL A 175 25.38 -1.80 5.14
CA VAL A 175 24.44 -2.15 4.05
C VAL A 175 24.69 -3.58 3.58
N LYS A 176 25.95 -3.94 3.32
CA LYS A 176 26.31 -5.30 2.88
C LYS A 176 25.94 -6.36 3.92
N SER A 177 26.22 -6.11 5.20
CA SER A 177 25.92 -7.07 6.26
C SER A 177 24.42 -7.24 6.47
N ARG A 178 23.63 -6.15 6.45
CA ARG A 178 22.16 -6.20 6.56
C ARG A 178 21.54 -6.98 5.40
N MET A 179 21.94 -6.70 4.16
CA MET A 179 21.44 -7.43 2.99
C MET A 179 21.78 -8.93 3.06
N ALA A 180 23.00 -9.28 3.48
CA ALA A 180 23.39 -10.67 3.66
C ALA A 180 22.60 -11.36 4.78
N GLN A 181 22.30 -10.64 5.86
CA GLN A 181 21.48 -11.15 6.96
C GLN A 181 20.06 -11.44 6.48
N TYR A 182 19.40 -10.52 5.79
CA TYR A 182 18.04 -10.75 5.25
C TYR A 182 17.96 -11.95 4.31
N GLN A 183 19.01 -12.14 3.49
CA GLN A 183 19.12 -13.33 2.63
C GLN A 183 19.30 -14.61 3.44
N LYS A 184 20.09 -14.58 4.52
CA LYS A 184 20.29 -15.72 5.41
C LYS A 184 19.02 -16.06 6.19
N ASP A 185 18.32 -15.07 6.72
CA ASP A 185 17.06 -15.26 7.46
C ASP A 185 16.01 -15.92 6.57
N SER A 186 15.99 -15.57 5.28
CA SER A 186 15.11 -16.20 4.28
C SER A 186 15.50 -17.64 3.92
N GLN A 187 16.70 -18.08 4.30
CA GLN A 187 17.18 -19.46 4.13
C GLN A 187 17.01 -20.30 5.39
N GLN A 188 16.85 -19.67 6.56
CA GLN A 188 16.62 -20.34 7.81
C GLN A 188 15.14 -20.70 7.93
N LEU A 189 14.81 -21.92 7.48
CA LEU A 189 13.59 -22.60 7.89
C LEU A 189 13.78 -22.93 9.38
N GLU A 190 13.40 -22.03 10.27
CA GLU A 190 13.36 -22.39 11.68
C GLU A 190 12.32 -23.51 11.84
N ASN A 191 12.74 -24.65 12.40
CA ASN A 191 11.86 -25.74 12.85
C ASN A 191 11.02 -25.24 14.04
N LYS A 192 10.19 -24.23 13.81
CA LYS A 192 9.11 -23.84 14.71
C LYS A 192 7.89 -24.57 14.20
N GLU A 193 7.59 -25.71 14.82
CA GLU A 193 6.49 -26.62 14.45
C GLU A 193 5.11 -25.92 14.38
N GLU A 194 4.98 -24.71 14.94
CA GLU A 194 3.74 -23.93 15.03
C GLU A 194 3.60 -22.82 13.98
N VAL A 195 4.60 -22.56 13.13
CA VAL A 195 4.54 -21.48 12.14
C VAL A 195 4.70 -22.04 10.73
N TYR A 196 3.76 -21.70 9.85
CA TYR A 196 3.85 -22.04 8.43
C TYR A 196 5.18 -21.58 7.82
N GLN A 197 5.92 -22.52 7.24
CA GLN A 197 7.19 -22.27 6.56
C GLN A 197 6.99 -22.41 5.05
N PRO A 198 7.20 -21.35 4.25
CA PRO A 198 7.12 -21.46 2.80
C PRO A 198 8.12 -22.49 2.28
N LYS A 199 7.69 -23.38 1.36
CA LYS A 199 8.55 -24.43 0.81
C LYS A 199 9.60 -23.92 -0.20
N PHE A 200 9.54 -22.64 -0.53
CA PHE A 200 10.42 -21.99 -1.51
C PHE A 200 11.20 -20.83 -0.88
N LYS A 201 12.28 -20.41 -1.57
CA LYS A 201 13.09 -19.25 -1.20
C LYS A 201 12.74 -18.08 -2.12
N ILE A 202 12.41 -16.94 -1.52
CA ILE A 202 12.21 -15.67 -2.20
C ILE A 202 13.44 -14.79 -1.94
N ASN A 203 14.02 -14.30 -3.02
CA ASN A 203 15.06 -13.28 -3.01
C ASN A 203 14.98 -12.50 -4.33
N ASN A 204 13.89 -11.75 -4.48
CA ASN A 204 13.54 -11.09 -5.73
C ASN A 204 13.84 -9.60 -5.64
N THR A 205 14.25 -9.00 -6.75
CA THR A 205 14.08 -7.57 -6.96
C THR A 205 12.77 -7.36 -7.72
N ILE A 206 11.82 -6.63 -7.12
CA ILE A 206 10.50 -6.42 -7.70
C ILE A 206 10.25 -4.95 -8.04
N ALA A 207 9.33 -4.72 -8.98
CA ALA A 207 8.81 -3.39 -9.30
C ALA A 207 7.68 -3.00 -8.32
N ILE A 208 7.31 -1.72 -8.29
CA ILE A 208 6.31 -1.21 -7.35
C ILE A 208 4.93 -1.84 -7.56
N GLU A 209 4.58 -2.21 -8.79
CA GLU A 209 3.33 -2.87 -9.15
C GLU A 209 3.18 -4.22 -8.45
N LYS A 210 4.26 -5.00 -8.40
CA LYS A 210 4.29 -6.27 -7.67
C LYS A 210 4.19 -6.05 -6.16
N LEU A 211 4.83 -5.01 -5.63
CA LEU A 211 4.71 -4.65 -4.22
C LEU A 211 3.27 -4.23 -3.86
N MET A 212 2.61 -3.48 -4.74
CA MET A 212 1.20 -3.13 -4.57
C MET A 212 0.30 -4.37 -4.60
N ALA A 213 0.57 -5.32 -5.51
CA ALA A 213 -0.17 -6.57 -5.60
C ALA A 213 -0.08 -7.41 -4.31
N LEU A 214 1.06 -7.35 -3.62
CA LEU A 214 1.25 -8.04 -2.34
C LEU A 214 0.36 -7.47 -1.20
N GLN A 215 -0.25 -6.29 -1.35
CA GLN A 215 -1.28 -5.84 -0.40
C GLN A 215 -2.51 -6.76 -0.42
N TYR A 216 -2.92 -7.20 -1.62
CA TYR A 216 -4.01 -8.15 -1.76
C TYR A 216 -3.63 -9.53 -1.22
N TYR A 217 -2.36 -9.93 -1.35
CA TYR A 217 -1.85 -11.12 -0.67
C TYR A 217 -1.96 -11.00 0.87
N ASN A 218 -1.51 -9.89 1.46
CA ASN A 218 -1.63 -9.67 2.92
C ASN A 218 -3.09 -9.72 3.38
N LYS A 219 -4.01 -9.14 2.58
CA LYS A 219 -5.44 -9.21 2.86
C LYS A 219 -6.00 -10.63 2.72
N ALA A 220 -5.52 -11.41 1.75
CA ALA A 220 -5.88 -12.82 1.62
C ALA A 220 -5.42 -13.64 2.83
N ILE A 221 -4.21 -13.38 3.36
CA ILE A 221 -3.72 -13.99 4.61
C ILE A 221 -4.63 -13.65 5.79
N LYS A 222 -5.03 -12.38 5.92
CA LYS A 222 -5.96 -11.96 6.97
C LYS A 222 -7.28 -12.74 6.92
N PHE A 223 -7.91 -12.82 5.74
CA PHE A 223 -9.15 -13.58 5.58
C PHE A 223 -8.97 -15.09 5.74
N TYR A 224 -7.84 -15.65 5.32
CA TYR A 224 -7.52 -17.06 5.54
C TYR A 224 -7.46 -17.38 7.04
N ASN A 225 -6.78 -16.54 7.82
CA ASN A 225 -6.70 -16.69 9.29
C ASN A 225 -8.06 -16.55 9.97
N GLU A 226 -8.96 -15.74 9.40
CA GLU A 226 -10.36 -15.60 9.82
C GLU A 226 -11.27 -16.73 9.31
N ARG A 227 -10.72 -17.74 8.61
CA ARG A 227 -11.45 -18.84 7.94
C ARG A 227 -12.46 -18.38 6.88
N ASN A 228 -12.31 -17.16 6.37
CA ASN A 228 -13.10 -16.65 5.26
C ASN A 228 -12.42 -16.99 3.93
N PHE A 229 -12.49 -18.27 3.56
CA PHE A 229 -11.78 -18.81 2.40
C PHE A 229 -12.22 -18.22 1.06
N GLU A 230 -13.49 -17.82 0.93
CA GLU A 230 -13.99 -17.15 -0.28
C GLU A 230 -13.32 -15.79 -0.49
N LYS A 231 -13.29 -14.94 0.55
CA LYS A 231 -12.61 -13.65 0.48
C LYS A 231 -11.09 -13.81 0.35
N ALA A 232 -10.51 -14.83 0.99
CA ALA A 232 -9.11 -15.15 0.83
C ALA A 232 -8.78 -15.51 -0.62
N ALA A 233 -9.55 -16.42 -1.24
CA ALA A 233 -9.40 -16.82 -2.64
C ALA A 233 -9.50 -15.61 -3.58
N THR A 234 -10.53 -14.78 -3.40
CA THR A 234 -10.74 -13.57 -4.20
C THR A 234 -9.55 -12.61 -4.12
N ASN A 235 -8.99 -12.39 -2.93
CA ASN A 235 -7.87 -11.44 -2.78
C ASN A 235 -6.55 -12.03 -3.29
N VAL A 236 -6.26 -13.32 -3.07
CA VAL A 236 -5.04 -13.92 -3.61
C VAL A 236 -5.08 -13.96 -5.14
N GLN A 237 -6.25 -14.21 -5.74
CA GLN A 237 -6.44 -14.14 -7.19
C GLN A 237 -6.18 -12.73 -7.74
N LYS A 238 -6.68 -11.67 -7.07
CA LYS A 238 -6.35 -10.27 -7.43
C LYS A 238 -4.84 -10.00 -7.36
N SER A 239 -4.15 -10.55 -6.36
CA SER A 239 -2.68 -10.46 -6.29
C SER A 239 -2.02 -11.16 -7.49
N MET A 240 -2.48 -12.36 -7.84
CA MET A 240 -1.94 -13.17 -8.95
C MET A 240 -2.11 -12.53 -10.32
N VAL A 241 -3.14 -11.71 -10.53
CA VAL A 241 -3.35 -10.99 -11.80
C VAL A 241 -2.15 -10.07 -12.12
N VAL A 242 -1.55 -9.46 -11.10
CA VAL A 242 -0.41 -8.53 -11.25
C VAL A 242 0.93 -9.22 -10.94
N TYR A 243 0.94 -10.13 -9.98
CA TYR A 243 2.14 -10.84 -9.54
C TYR A 243 1.85 -12.33 -9.32
N ASP A 244 1.89 -13.11 -10.40
CA ASP A 244 1.86 -14.56 -10.30
C ASP A 244 3.21 -15.08 -9.76
N CYS A 245 3.24 -15.46 -8.48
CA CYS A 245 4.44 -15.90 -7.78
C CYS A 245 4.15 -17.11 -6.88
N GLU A 246 5.21 -17.83 -6.50
CA GLU A 246 5.10 -19.07 -5.71
C GLU A 246 4.34 -18.88 -4.40
N ARG A 247 4.52 -17.74 -3.73
CA ARG A 247 3.79 -17.39 -2.51
C ARG A 247 2.29 -17.28 -2.72
N ASN A 248 1.87 -16.64 -3.81
CA ASN A 248 0.45 -16.54 -4.13
C ASN A 248 -0.14 -17.91 -4.48
N LYS A 249 0.59 -18.73 -5.26
CA LYS A 249 0.17 -20.09 -5.62
C LYS A 249 0.03 -21.00 -4.39
N GLU A 250 0.98 -20.93 -3.47
CA GLU A 250 0.96 -21.74 -2.25
C GLU A 250 -0.22 -21.35 -1.35
N LEU A 251 -0.45 -20.05 -1.13
CA LEU A 251 -1.63 -19.59 -0.38
C LEU A 251 -2.94 -20.02 -1.04
N LEU A 252 -3.06 -19.90 -2.36
CA LEU A 252 -4.25 -20.37 -3.09
C LEU A 252 -4.46 -21.88 -2.90
N SER A 253 -3.39 -22.68 -2.98
CA SER A 253 -3.47 -24.12 -2.72
C SER A 253 -3.94 -24.42 -1.30
N MET A 254 -3.46 -23.68 -0.29
CA MET A 254 -3.90 -23.85 1.10
C MET A 254 -5.38 -23.48 1.26
N ILE A 255 -5.84 -22.40 0.62
CA ILE A 255 -7.25 -22.00 0.64
C ILE A 255 -8.13 -23.11 0.07
N VAL A 256 -7.79 -23.66 -1.10
CA VAL A 256 -8.57 -24.72 -1.75
C VAL A 256 -8.61 -26.01 -0.92
N GLN A 257 -7.53 -26.36 -0.22
CA GLN A 257 -7.47 -27.56 0.63
C GLN A 257 -8.31 -27.46 1.91
N ASN A 258 -8.67 -26.24 2.34
CA ASN A 258 -9.41 -26.00 3.58
C ASN A 258 -10.87 -25.54 3.34
N GLN A 259 -11.32 -25.50 2.08
CA GLN A 259 -12.73 -25.35 1.70
C GLN A 259 -13.46 -26.69 1.79
#